data_AF-B9P7P2-F1
#
_entry.id   AF-B9P7P2-F1
#
_cell.length_a   1.000
_cell.length_b   1.000
_cell.length_c   1.000
_cell.angle_alpha   90.00
_cell.angle_beta   90.00
_cell.angle_gamma   90.00
#
_symmetry.space_group_name_H-M   'P 1'
#
loop_
_entity.id
_entity.type
_entity.pdbx_description
1 polymer ?
#
loop_
_entity_poly.entity_id
_entity_poly.type
_entity_poly.pdbx_seq_one_letter_code
_entity_poly.pdbx_strand_id
1 'polypeptide(L)'
;MIFLTQKFYDGLLKKLVAKKETLIDKNQKSIAPGHFERHWGLFYYDGKPKFPIDLSGKGNDKMLIAAKGVQYMSPRWCVFNEENKNLSMIADEISYACSSAACTSLGYGSSCSKMDIDGNVSYAFNMYFQMQDQGDYACNFNGLTMIVKTNASRESCLFPLQLVRAGERLELAYEVSIIAGLMLAFFSLM
;
A
#
# COMPACT_ATOMS: atom_id res chain seq x y z
N MET A 1 -7.76 5.10 17.12
CA MET A 1 -6.49 4.39 16.90
C MET A 1 -5.27 5.16 17.43
N ILE A 2 -5.06 6.43 17.03
CA ILE A 2 -3.87 7.26 17.38
C ILE A 2 -3.44 7.19 18.87
N PHE A 3 -4.35 7.38 19.82
CA PHE A 3 -4.03 7.33 21.26
C PHE A 3 -3.54 5.97 21.78
N LEU A 4 -3.97 4.85 21.17
CA LEU A 4 -3.48 3.51 21.54
C LEU A 4 -2.08 3.25 20.99
N THR A 5 -1.81 3.71 19.76
CA THR A 5 -0.46 3.67 19.19
C THR A 5 0.53 4.49 20.00
N GLN A 6 0.20 5.71 20.44
CA GLN A 6 1.16 6.56 21.17
C GLN A 6 1.59 5.91 22.50
N LYS A 7 0.63 5.46 23.34
CA LYS A 7 0.94 4.69 24.56
C LYS A 7 1.73 3.40 24.31
N PHE A 8 1.49 2.73 23.18
CA PHE A 8 2.26 1.55 22.79
C PHE A 8 3.70 1.93 22.42
N TYR A 9 3.92 2.98 21.64
CA TYR A 9 5.27 3.43 21.28
C TYR A 9 6.06 4.01 22.46
N ASP A 10 5.42 4.71 23.41
CA ASP A 10 6.06 5.17 24.65
C ASP A 10 6.63 4.00 25.48
N GLY A 11 5.92 2.86 25.47
CA GLY A 11 6.37 1.61 26.11
C GLY A 11 7.32 0.78 25.24
N LEU A 12 7.16 0.82 23.91
CA LEU A 12 7.95 0.05 22.96
C LEU A 12 9.33 0.68 22.73
N LEU A 13 9.46 2.00 22.63
CA LEU A 13 10.75 2.69 22.49
C LEU A 13 11.70 2.35 23.66
N LYS A 14 11.17 2.29 24.89
CA LYS A 14 11.90 1.83 26.08
C LYS A 14 12.39 0.37 25.97
N LYS A 15 11.76 -0.45 25.13
CA LYS A 15 12.13 -1.87 24.88
C LYS A 15 12.94 -2.07 23.59
N LEU A 16 12.80 -1.21 22.57
CA LEU A 16 13.52 -1.31 21.30
C LEU A 16 15.02 -1.04 21.44
N VAL A 17 15.42 -0.25 22.43
CA VAL A 17 16.84 -0.11 22.85
C VAL A 17 17.46 -1.47 23.23
N ALA A 18 16.64 -2.48 23.58
CA ALA A 18 17.08 -3.83 23.92
C ALA A 18 16.77 -4.90 22.85
N LYS A 19 16.08 -4.60 21.73
CA LYS A 19 15.75 -5.63 20.72
C LYS A 19 15.54 -5.09 19.29
N LYS A 20 16.17 -5.77 18.33
CA LYS A 20 16.22 -5.44 16.90
C LYS A 20 14.91 -5.77 16.15
N GLU A 21 13.81 -5.11 16.49
CA GLU A 21 12.57 -5.19 15.71
C GLU A 21 12.58 -4.24 14.51
N THR A 22 11.74 -4.51 13.51
CA THR A 22 11.79 -3.86 12.19
C THR A 22 10.74 -2.75 12.11
N LEU A 23 11.15 -1.52 11.76
CA LEU A 23 10.29 -0.31 11.84
C LEU A 23 9.22 -0.17 10.73
N ILE A 24 9.13 -1.13 9.82
CA ILE A 24 8.32 -1.11 8.60
C ILE A 24 7.06 -1.97 8.78
N ASP A 25 5.92 -1.50 8.27
CA ASP A 25 4.65 -2.24 8.20
C ASP A 25 4.84 -3.62 7.53
N LYS A 26 4.49 -4.71 8.22
CA LYS A 26 4.70 -6.07 7.72
C LYS A 26 3.42 -6.69 7.19
N ASN A 27 3.04 -6.27 5.99
CA ASN A 27 1.86 -6.76 5.27
C ASN A 27 1.78 -8.31 5.14
N GLN A 28 2.87 -9.07 5.35
CA GLN A 28 2.92 -10.54 5.28
C GLN A 28 3.05 -11.29 6.64
N LYS A 29 3.04 -10.63 7.81
CA LYS A 29 3.43 -11.20 9.14
C LYS A 29 2.66 -12.43 9.69
N SER A 30 1.59 -12.92 9.05
CA SER A 30 0.49 -13.71 9.66
C SER A 30 -0.46 -12.86 10.53
N ILE A 31 -1.71 -13.31 10.70
CA ILE A 31 -2.79 -12.64 11.47
C ILE A 31 -3.28 -13.45 12.68
N ALA A 32 -2.68 -14.60 12.98
CA ALA A 32 -3.10 -15.46 14.09
C ALA A 32 -3.16 -14.77 15.49
N PRO A 33 -2.28 -13.79 15.84
CA PRO A 33 -2.42 -13.02 17.08
C PRO A 33 -3.49 -11.92 17.03
N GLY A 34 -4.02 -11.60 15.85
CA GLY A 34 -4.95 -10.50 15.59
C GLY A 34 -4.57 -9.68 14.35
N HIS A 35 -5.55 -8.97 13.78
CA HIS A 35 -5.36 -8.17 12.55
C HIS A 35 -4.52 -6.90 12.74
N PHE A 36 -4.30 -6.47 13.99
CA PHE A 36 -3.69 -5.17 14.31
C PHE A 36 -2.15 -5.17 14.26
N GLU A 37 -1.49 -6.28 14.61
CA GLU A 37 -0.02 -6.29 14.79
C GLU A 37 0.79 -5.96 13.54
N ARG A 38 0.25 -6.22 12.35
CA ARG A 38 0.95 -5.95 11.08
C ARG A 38 1.22 -4.45 10.91
N HIS A 39 0.21 -3.65 11.22
CA HIS A 39 0.13 -2.22 10.93
C HIS A 39 0.91 -1.31 11.92
N TRP A 40 1.48 -1.88 12.99
CA TRP A 40 2.33 -1.20 13.99
C TRP A 40 3.75 -0.83 13.48
N GLY A 41 3.89 -0.51 12.20
CA GLY A 41 5.06 0.19 11.68
C GLY A 41 5.01 1.69 12.02
N LEU A 42 6.17 2.33 12.15
CA LEU A 42 6.27 3.81 12.18
C LEU A 42 5.98 4.41 10.80
N PHE A 43 6.19 3.62 9.75
CA PHE A 43 5.98 3.99 8.35
C PHE A 43 4.90 3.12 7.69
N TYR A 44 4.32 3.62 6.60
CA TYR A 44 3.58 2.84 5.63
C TYR A 44 4.52 1.95 4.78
N TYR A 45 3.94 1.07 3.96
CA TYR A 45 4.69 0.19 3.04
C TYR A 45 5.62 0.95 2.07
N ASP A 46 5.28 2.21 1.76
CA ASP A 46 6.02 3.09 0.87
C ASP A 46 7.05 3.98 1.62
N GLY A 47 7.25 3.74 2.92
CA GLY A 47 8.22 4.50 3.71
C GLY A 47 7.77 5.93 4.07
N LYS A 48 6.49 6.28 3.91
CA LYS A 48 5.94 7.53 4.47
C LYS A 48 5.67 7.39 5.97
N PRO A 49 5.98 8.41 6.81
CA PRO A 49 5.69 8.41 8.24
C PRO A 49 4.17 8.37 8.51
N LYS A 50 3.74 7.61 9.53
CA LYS A 50 2.31 7.49 9.91
C LYS A 50 1.84 8.50 10.95
N PHE A 51 2.73 8.95 11.84
CA PHE A 51 2.41 9.84 12.96
C PHE A 51 3.68 10.55 13.45
N PRO A 52 3.55 11.70 14.12
CA PRO A 52 4.69 12.36 14.75
C PRO A 52 5.13 11.58 15.98
N ILE A 53 6.45 11.55 16.24
CA ILE A 53 7.04 10.84 17.38
C ILE A 53 8.40 11.45 17.75
N ASP A 54 8.63 11.70 19.04
CA ASP A 54 9.94 12.12 19.54
C ASP A 54 10.84 10.94 19.88
N LEU A 55 11.70 10.54 18.94
CA LEU A 55 12.74 9.54 19.16
C LEU A 55 13.83 9.97 20.17
N SER A 56 13.88 11.26 20.57
CA SER A 56 14.80 11.76 21.60
C SER A 56 14.26 11.70 23.03
N GLY A 57 12.96 11.43 23.21
CA GLY A 57 12.31 11.33 24.52
C GLY A 57 12.21 12.65 25.30
N LYS A 58 12.26 13.80 24.63
CA LYS A 58 12.24 15.15 25.20
C LYS A 58 10.91 15.89 25.02
N GLY A 59 9.87 15.22 24.52
CA GLY A 59 8.54 15.81 24.27
C GLY A 59 8.41 16.65 23.00
N ASN A 60 9.31 16.45 22.02
CA ASN A 60 9.36 17.20 20.76
C ASN A 60 8.84 16.36 19.57
N ASP A 61 7.56 15.95 19.63
CA ASP A 61 6.97 15.08 18.61
C ASP A 61 7.04 15.70 17.21
N LYS A 62 7.69 15.01 16.27
CA LYS A 62 7.88 15.43 14.88
C LYS A 62 7.63 14.29 13.92
N MET A 63 7.17 14.60 12.70
CA MET A 63 7.08 13.61 11.63
C MET A 63 8.48 13.13 11.25
N LEU A 64 8.64 11.82 11.13
CA LEU A 64 9.89 11.21 10.65
C LEU A 64 10.14 11.53 9.18
N ILE A 65 11.39 11.47 8.74
CA ILE A 65 11.75 11.71 7.33
C ILE A 65 11.28 10.52 6.50
N ALA A 66 10.50 10.79 5.44
CA ALA A 66 10.02 9.76 4.52
C ALA A 66 11.16 9.17 3.66
N ALA A 67 10.98 7.92 3.22
CA ALA A 67 11.88 7.28 2.27
C ALA A 67 11.97 8.06 0.95
N LYS A 68 13.18 8.09 0.35
CA LYS A 68 13.45 8.71 -0.96
C LYS A 68 13.57 7.64 -2.05
N GLY A 69 13.34 8.02 -3.32
CA GLY A 69 13.48 7.09 -4.46
C GLY A 69 12.38 6.01 -4.52
N VAL A 70 11.21 6.29 -3.95
CA VAL A 70 10.07 5.37 -3.96
C VAL A 70 9.36 5.47 -5.31
N GLN A 71 9.45 4.41 -6.11
CA GLN A 71 8.75 4.30 -7.39
C GLN A 71 7.51 3.42 -7.22
N TYR A 72 6.35 3.97 -7.55
CA TYR A 72 5.06 3.28 -7.61
C TYR A 72 4.81 2.78 -9.03
N MET A 73 4.02 1.71 -9.16
CA MET A 73 3.43 1.31 -10.43
C MET A 73 2.54 2.41 -11.01
N SER A 74 2.09 2.22 -12.26
CA SER A 74 1.19 3.15 -12.94
C SER A 74 -0.02 3.55 -12.08
N PRO A 75 -0.49 4.81 -12.15
CA PRO A 75 -1.65 5.27 -11.38
C PRO A 75 -2.95 4.71 -11.97
N ARG A 76 -3.19 3.44 -11.68
CA ARG A 76 -4.37 2.65 -12.06
C ARG A 76 -4.90 1.97 -10.82
N TRP A 77 -6.22 1.99 -10.65
CA TRP A 77 -6.92 1.31 -9.57
C TRP A 77 -8.01 0.43 -10.17
N CYS A 78 -8.21 -0.75 -9.58
CA CYS A 78 -9.36 -1.59 -9.89
C CYS A 78 -10.48 -1.26 -8.92
N VAL A 79 -11.64 -0.86 -9.42
CA VAL A 79 -12.81 -0.48 -8.61
C VAL A 79 -14.04 -1.27 -9.04
N PHE A 80 -15.01 -1.36 -8.14
CA PHE A 80 -16.32 -1.92 -8.45
C PHE A 80 -17.01 -1.08 -9.53
N ASN A 81 -17.66 -1.75 -10.48
CA ASN A 81 -18.50 -1.09 -11.48
C ASN A 81 -19.96 -1.11 -11.01
N GLU A 82 -20.41 0.02 -10.46
CA GLU A 82 -21.78 0.23 -9.94
C GLU A 82 -22.87 0.02 -11.00
N GLU A 83 -22.55 0.07 -12.30
CA GLU A 83 -23.50 -0.22 -13.38
C GLU A 83 -23.79 -1.73 -13.53
N ASN A 84 -22.99 -2.61 -12.93
CA ASN A 84 -23.16 -4.06 -13.02
C ASN A 84 -24.24 -4.57 -12.05
N LYS A 85 -25.21 -5.30 -12.59
CA LYS A 85 -26.38 -5.80 -11.84
C LYS A 85 -26.20 -7.19 -11.23
N ASN A 86 -25.09 -7.89 -11.50
CA ASN A 86 -24.83 -9.24 -11.00
C ASN A 86 -24.24 -9.24 -9.58
N LEU A 87 -24.99 -8.66 -8.64
CA LEU A 87 -24.53 -8.50 -7.25
C LEU A 87 -24.34 -9.84 -6.51
N SER A 88 -24.89 -10.95 -7.02
CA SER A 88 -24.84 -12.26 -6.34
C SER A 88 -23.44 -12.85 -6.22
N MET A 89 -22.50 -12.49 -7.10
CA MET A 89 -21.14 -13.03 -7.09
C MET A 89 -20.16 -12.21 -6.23
N ILE A 90 -20.55 -11.01 -5.77
CA ILE A 90 -19.65 -10.06 -5.10
C ILE A 90 -18.98 -10.66 -3.85
N ALA A 91 -19.72 -11.43 -3.03
CA ALA A 91 -19.19 -11.99 -1.80
C ALA A 91 -18.06 -13.01 -2.05
N ASP A 92 -18.23 -13.89 -3.05
CA ASP A 92 -17.25 -14.90 -3.42
C ASP A 92 -16.02 -14.27 -4.07
N GLU A 93 -16.21 -13.28 -4.93
CA GLU A 93 -15.12 -12.55 -5.61
C GLU A 93 -14.29 -11.70 -4.62
N ILE A 94 -14.92 -11.09 -3.61
CA ILE A 94 -14.21 -10.43 -2.50
C ILE A 94 -13.42 -11.46 -1.69
N SER A 95 -14.01 -12.62 -1.39
CA SER A 95 -13.33 -13.70 -0.66
C SER A 95 -12.09 -14.19 -1.44
N TYR A 96 -12.23 -14.40 -2.75
CA TYR A 96 -11.13 -14.73 -3.65
C TYR A 96 -10.05 -13.64 -3.66
N ALA A 97 -10.41 -12.37 -3.88
CA ALA A 97 -9.48 -11.25 -3.86
C ALA A 97 -8.67 -11.19 -2.55
N CYS A 98 -9.37 -11.30 -1.41
CA CYS A 98 -8.78 -11.23 -0.07
C CYS A 98 -8.06 -12.51 0.38
N SER A 99 -8.22 -13.64 -0.32
CA SER A 99 -7.39 -14.83 -0.14
C SER A 99 -5.95 -14.61 -0.62
N SER A 100 -5.80 -13.77 -1.66
CA SER A 100 -4.53 -13.50 -2.36
C SER A 100 -3.97 -12.09 -2.13
N ALA A 101 -4.65 -11.27 -1.33
CA ALA A 101 -4.25 -9.90 -1.01
C ALA A 101 -4.66 -9.45 0.41
N ALA A 102 -4.01 -8.41 0.93
CA ALA A 102 -4.18 -7.96 2.32
C ALA A 102 -5.37 -7.00 2.49
N CYS A 103 -6.59 -7.54 2.66
CA CYS A 103 -7.80 -6.75 2.92
C CYS A 103 -7.99 -6.26 4.38
N THR A 104 -6.97 -6.38 5.25
CA THR A 104 -7.12 -6.15 6.70
C THR A 104 -7.55 -4.73 7.07
N SER A 105 -7.29 -3.74 6.22
CA SER A 105 -7.74 -2.34 6.41
C SER A 105 -9.27 -2.16 6.46
N LEU A 106 -10.03 -3.13 5.93
CA LEU A 106 -11.50 -3.15 5.98
C LEU A 106 -12.06 -3.55 7.36
N GLY A 107 -11.26 -4.23 8.19
CA GLY A 107 -11.70 -4.75 9.48
C GLY A 107 -12.09 -3.63 10.47
N TYR A 108 -13.05 -3.91 11.35
CA TYR A 108 -13.56 -2.95 12.33
C TYR A 108 -12.45 -2.20 13.09
N GLY A 109 -12.54 -0.87 13.13
CA GLY A 109 -11.58 0.00 13.80
C GLY A 109 -10.31 0.33 13.00
N SER A 110 -10.17 -0.22 11.79
CA SER A 110 -9.06 0.05 10.86
C SER A 110 -9.31 1.31 10.01
N SER A 111 -8.33 1.70 9.19
CA SER A 111 -8.33 2.93 8.37
C SER A 111 -9.48 3.04 7.36
N CYS A 112 -10.00 1.90 6.90
CA CYS A 112 -11.09 1.83 5.92
C CYS A 112 -12.42 1.32 6.50
N SER A 113 -12.54 1.15 7.83
CA SER A 113 -13.70 0.51 8.47
C SER A 113 -15.01 1.34 8.47
N LYS A 114 -15.06 2.44 7.71
CA LYS A 114 -16.19 3.35 7.60
C LYS A 114 -16.71 3.51 6.16
N MET A 115 -16.11 2.79 5.20
CA MET A 115 -16.58 2.86 3.82
C MET A 115 -17.95 2.22 3.66
N ASP A 116 -18.67 2.73 2.68
CA ASP A 116 -19.83 2.11 2.06
C ASP A 116 -19.50 0.76 1.41
N ILE A 117 -20.53 0.02 1.01
CA ILE A 117 -20.37 -1.30 0.37
C ILE A 117 -19.46 -1.18 -0.86
N ASP A 118 -19.72 -0.23 -1.74
CA ASP A 118 -18.98 -0.05 -2.99
C ASP A 118 -17.51 0.32 -2.76
N GLY A 119 -17.22 1.11 -1.72
CA GLY A 119 -15.85 1.38 -1.27
C GLY A 119 -15.15 0.13 -0.74
N ASN A 120 -15.83 -0.68 0.08
CA ASN A 120 -15.28 -1.94 0.61
C ASN A 120 -14.98 -2.96 -0.51
N VAL A 121 -15.92 -3.11 -1.44
CA VAL A 121 -15.80 -3.98 -2.63
C VAL A 121 -14.62 -3.50 -3.50
N SER A 122 -14.59 -2.21 -3.84
CA SER A 122 -13.53 -1.60 -4.65
C SER A 122 -12.16 -1.74 -4.00
N TYR A 123 -12.06 -1.61 -2.68
CA TYR A 123 -10.78 -1.76 -1.98
C TYR A 123 -10.27 -3.20 -2.05
N ALA A 124 -11.12 -4.20 -1.85
CA ALA A 124 -10.74 -5.61 -1.97
C ALA A 124 -10.19 -5.93 -3.38
N PHE A 125 -10.90 -5.49 -4.42
CA PHE A 125 -10.48 -5.68 -5.81
C PHE A 125 -9.20 -4.91 -6.16
N ASN A 126 -9.04 -3.66 -5.69
CA ASN A 126 -7.78 -2.95 -5.85
C ASN A 126 -6.62 -3.67 -5.14
N MET A 127 -6.80 -4.16 -3.92
CA MET A 127 -5.75 -4.90 -3.21
C MET A 127 -5.27 -6.13 -3.99
N TYR A 128 -6.18 -6.87 -4.64
CA TYR A 128 -5.81 -7.97 -5.52
C TYR A 128 -5.10 -7.49 -6.79
N PHE A 129 -5.66 -6.52 -7.51
CA PHE A 129 -5.09 -5.96 -8.74
C PHE A 129 -3.65 -5.44 -8.55
N GLN A 130 -3.39 -4.74 -7.44
CA GLN A 130 -2.04 -4.26 -7.10
C GLN A 130 -1.07 -5.39 -6.71
N MET A 131 -1.57 -6.50 -6.15
CA MET A 131 -0.75 -7.69 -5.84
C MET A 131 -0.45 -8.55 -7.08
N GLN A 132 -1.27 -8.46 -8.13
CA GLN A 132 -1.09 -9.09 -9.44
C GLN A 132 -0.46 -8.14 -10.48
N ASP A 133 0.39 -7.21 -10.02
CA ASP A 133 1.17 -6.29 -10.87
C ASP A 133 0.36 -5.45 -11.86
N GLN A 134 -0.90 -5.17 -11.53
CA GLN A 134 -1.84 -4.46 -12.39
C GLN A 134 -2.08 -5.15 -13.76
N GLY A 135 -1.92 -6.46 -13.86
CA GLY A 135 -2.31 -7.21 -15.06
C GLY A 135 -3.81 -7.01 -15.36
N ASP A 136 -4.17 -6.76 -16.62
CA ASP A 136 -5.56 -6.39 -16.95
C ASP A 136 -6.56 -7.53 -16.64
N TYR A 137 -6.10 -8.79 -16.66
CA TYR A 137 -6.87 -9.95 -16.20
C TYR A 137 -7.27 -9.87 -14.71
N ALA A 138 -6.47 -9.20 -13.88
CA ALA A 138 -6.68 -9.07 -12.45
C ALA A 138 -7.68 -7.97 -12.07
N CYS A 139 -8.25 -7.27 -13.05
CA CYS A 139 -9.40 -6.37 -12.87
C CYS A 139 -10.57 -6.76 -13.77
N ASN A 140 -10.85 -8.05 -13.87
CA ASN A 140 -12.05 -8.55 -14.55
C ASN A 140 -13.18 -8.88 -13.55
N PHE A 141 -12.93 -9.80 -12.60
CA PHE A 141 -13.90 -10.27 -11.59
C PHE A 141 -15.29 -10.54 -12.19
N ASN A 142 -15.36 -11.33 -13.26
CA ASN A 142 -16.59 -11.64 -14.01
C ASN A 142 -17.35 -10.38 -14.50
N GLY A 143 -16.61 -9.33 -14.86
CA GLY A 143 -17.13 -8.04 -15.30
C GLY A 143 -17.64 -7.12 -14.18
N LEU A 144 -17.48 -7.49 -12.91
CA LEU A 144 -17.89 -6.66 -11.75
C LEU A 144 -17.00 -5.43 -11.54
N THR A 145 -15.87 -5.33 -12.24
CA THR A 145 -14.88 -4.28 -12.01
C THR A 145 -14.48 -3.51 -13.25
N MET A 146 -13.90 -2.33 -13.02
CA MET A 146 -13.31 -1.49 -14.06
C MET A 146 -12.00 -0.87 -13.57
N ILE A 147 -11.08 -0.61 -14.51
CA ILE A 147 -9.84 0.11 -14.22
C ILE A 147 -10.10 1.62 -14.35
N VAL A 148 -9.81 2.36 -13.29
CA VAL A 148 -9.82 3.83 -13.28
C VAL A 148 -8.39 4.38 -13.17
N LYS A 149 -8.16 5.55 -13.80
CA LYS A 149 -6.89 6.31 -13.72
C LYS A 149 -6.96 7.50 -12.75
N THR A 150 -8.11 7.69 -12.11
CA THR A 150 -8.33 8.66 -11.04
C THR A 150 -8.14 7.96 -9.70
N ASN A 151 -7.54 8.66 -8.72
CA ASN A 151 -7.29 8.10 -7.39
C ASN A 151 -8.60 7.66 -6.72
N ALA A 152 -8.71 6.37 -6.41
CA ALA A 152 -9.89 5.76 -5.79
C ALA A 152 -9.97 5.89 -4.26
N SER A 153 -8.98 6.53 -3.61
CA SER A 153 -8.95 6.74 -2.16
C SER A 153 -10.14 7.57 -1.65
N ARG A 154 -10.76 7.16 -0.54
CA ARG A 154 -11.93 7.80 0.08
C ARG A 154 -11.64 8.15 1.54
N GLU A 155 -11.81 9.40 1.94
CA GLU A 155 -11.59 9.90 3.31
C GLU A 155 -10.26 9.44 3.95
N SER A 156 -10.33 8.61 5.01
CA SER A 156 -9.17 8.01 5.70
C SER A 156 -8.68 6.69 5.07
N CYS A 157 -9.39 6.17 4.08
CA CYS A 157 -9.02 4.96 3.36
C CYS A 157 -8.19 5.29 2.12
N LEU A 158 -6.88 5.00 2.21
CA LEU A 158 -5.97 5.12 1.09
C LEU A 158 -6.00 3.84 0.25
N PHE A 159 -6.36 3.95 -1.02
CA PHE A 159 -6.25 2.87 -1.99
C PHE A 159 -4.81 2.83 -2.51
N PRO A 160 -4.01 1.80 -2.13
CA PRO A 160 -2.59 1.81 -2.45
C PRO A 160 -2.32 1.61 -3.95
N LEU A 161 -1.15 2.07 -4.38
CA LEU A 161 -0.48 1.63 -5.61
C LEU A 161 0.72 0.79 -5.18
N GLN A 162 0.93 -0.37 -5.79
CA GLN A 162 2.09 -1.19 -5.44
C GLN A 162 3.40 -0.50 -5.87
N LEU A 163 4.49 -0.84 -5.20
CA LEU A 163 5.83 -0.36 -5.59
C LEU A 163 6.36 -1.16 -6.79
N VAL A 164 7.02 -0.47 -7.74
CA VAL A 164 7.76 -1.12 -8.85
C VAL A 164 8.77 -2.10 -8.26
N ARG A 165 8.83 -3.32 -8.80
CA ARG A 165 9.72 -4.38 -8.28
C ARG A 165 11.19 -4.02 -8.50
N ALA A 166 12.06 -4.47 -7.59
CA ALA A 166 13.49 -4.12 -7.64
C ALA A 166 14.19 -4.49 -8.97
N GLY A 167 13.78 -5.59 -9.64
CA GLY A 167 14.28 -5.98 -10.96
C GLY A 167 13.87 -5.00 -12.06
N GLU A 168 12.59 -4.68 -12.16
CA GLU A 168 12.03 -3.73 -13.13
C GLU A 168 12.61 -2.32 -12.96
N ARG A 169 12.91 -1.90 -11.72
CA ARG A 169 13.66 -0.65 -11.46
C ARG A 169 15.09 -0.67 -12.00
N LEU A 170 15.75 -1.84 -11.97
CA LEU A 170 17.11 -2.02 -12.48
C LEU A 170 17.11 -2.02 -14.02
N GLU A 171 16.13 -2.65 -14.64
CA GLU A 171 15.91 -2.62 -16.09
C GLU A 171 15.66 -1.19 -16.59
N LEU A 172 14.74 -0.45 -15.95
CA LEU A 172 14.51 0.98 -16.24
C LEU A 172 15.78 1.84 -16.10
N ALA A 173 16.59 1.61 -15.06
CA ALA A 173 17.85 2.32 -14.87
C ALA A 173 18.91 1.96 -15.94
N TYR A 174 18.92 0.71 -16.39
CA TYR A 174 19.83 0.22 -17.42
C TYR A 174 19.47 0.81 -18.80
N GLU A 175 18.21 0.75 -19.20
CA GLU A 175 17.70 1.36 -20.45
C GLU A 175 17.99 2.87 -20.52
N VAL A 176 17.70 3.61 -19.46
CA VAL A 176 18.02 5.05 -19.38
C VAL A 176 19.52 5.31 -19.49
N SER A 177 20.36 4.42 -18.94
CA SER A 177 21.82 4.55 -19.04
C SER A 177 22.33 4.30 -20.46
N ILE A 178 21.76 3.33 -21.20
CA ILE A 178 22.08 3.09 -22.61
C ILE A 178 21.69 4.30 -23.46
N ILE A 179 20.45 4.79 -23.31
CA ILE A 179 19.94 5.94 -24.07
C ILE A 179 20.79 7.19 -23.79
N ALA A 180 21.12 7.46 -22.53
CA ALA A 180 22.00 8.57 -22.17
C ALA A 180 23.40 8.43 -22.79
N GLY A 181 23.98 7.24 -22.78
CA GLY A 181 25.27 6.94 -23.42
C GLY A 181 25.24 7.16 -24.94
N LEU A 182 24.20 6.67 -25.62
CA LEU A 182 24.01 6.86 -27.06
C LEU A 182 23.79 8.34 -27.43
N MET A 183 23.00 9.07 -26.65
CA MET A 183 22.81 10.52 -26.83
C MET A 183 24.12 11.30 -26.66
N LEU A 184 24.90 10.99 -25.62
CA LEU A 184 26.20 11.63 -25.39
C LEU A 184 27.21 11.30 -26.51
N ALA A 185 27.22 10.07 -27.01
CA ALA A 185 28.03 9.67 -28.16
C ALA A 185 27.62 10.43 -29.44
N PHE A 186 26.32 10.57 -29.68
CA PHE A 186 25.80 11.32 -30.83
C PHE A 186 26.17 12.81 -30.75
N PHE A 187 26.00 13.45 -29.59
CA PHE A 187 26.40 14.85 -29.35
C PHE A 187 27.91 15.11 -29.39
N SER A 188 28.76 14.07 -29.33
CA SER A 188 30.23 14.19 -29.45
C SER A 188 30.76 13.79 -30.83
N LEU A 189 29.87 13.41 -31.76
CA LEU A 189 30.17 13.10 -33.16
C LEU A 189 29.63 14.17 -34.14
N MET A 190 29.02 15.24 -33.61
CA MET A 190 28.52 16.43 -34.32
C MET A 190 29.35 17.67 -33.99
#